data_AF-A0A382LJ95-F1
#
_entry.id   AF-A0A382LJ95-F1
#
_cell.length_a   1.000
_cell.length_b   1.000
_cell.length_c   1.000
_cell.angle_alpha   90.00
_cell.angle_beta   90.00
_cell.angle_gamma   90.00
#
_symmetry.space_group_name_H-M   'P 1'
#
loop_
_entity.id
_entity.type
_entity.pdbx_description
1 polymer ?
#
loop_
_entity_poly.entity_id
_entity_poly.type
_entity_poly.pdbx_seq_one_letter_code
_entity_poly.pdbx_strand_id
1 'polypeptide(L)'
;MPVVLLVLGSVPVFLIRVRLADLVVTALVSLLLSSSVFAQDNDGQIRGTVIFADGGERVHGATVLVIGVDRVELTDEDGEFVFQYIPAGTYAILAQREHLTAERQTIVVEPGQVVVLDLLLGLSTVHESITVTTTASGGQTTTFEAFNATDTIDSFDLATNPGGTLAEAIDNLPGVAMRGLGPGSARPMIRGFDGDRVLVMEDGVSVGDLSSSSAEHGVGTDPNGLDRIEIVRGPATLLYGSSAVGGVVNAITPSEAFRNAGVSGIRGQVMADGGTANDQAGTFANMVYGNGPIQFWTGGGMRKTGDYVTPSGTVKNSATELSSGRAGFGYAGEKLFFSGGVTFEDSRFGVPEAGEFHQHGAEEHHEADVDGHDD
;
A
#
# COMPACT_ATOMS: atom_id res chain seq x y z
N MET A 1 1.74 -69.90 -24.00
CA MET A 1 0.61 -70.85 -23.93
C MET A 1 0.19 -70.93 -22.48
N PRO A 2 -1.10 -70.74 -22.17
CA PRO A 2 -2.12 -71.78 -22.35
C PRO A 2 -3.22 -71.38 -23.35
N VAL A 3 -3.96 -72.38 -23.84
CA VAL A 3 -5.09 -72.25 -24.77
C VAL A 3 -6.35 -72.69 -24.02
N VAL A 4 -7.35 -71.81 -23.93
CA VAL A 4 -8.72 -72.17 -23.50
C VAL A 4 -9.58 -72.22 -24.75
N LEU A 5 -10.16 -73.39 -25.03
CA LEU A 5 -10.98 -73.68 -26.20
C LEU A 5 -12.44 -73.78 -25.76
N LEU A 6 -13.32 -72.94 -26.31
CA LEU A 6 -14.77 -73.07 -26.20
C LEU A 6 -15.36 -72.87 -27.60
N VAL A 7 -15.98 -73.92 -28.14
CA VAL A 7 -16.51 -73.98 -29.51
C VAL A 7 -18.02 -73.83 -29.48
N LEU A 8 -18.55 -72.84 -30.19
CA LEU A 8 -19.93 -72.80 -30.72
C LEU A 8 -20.03 -71.73 -31.82
N GLY A 9 -20.46 -72.15 -33.02
CA GLY A 9 -20.94 -71.24 -34.07
C GLY A 9 -19.95 -70.90 -35.19
N SER A 10 -20.34 -71.21 -36.41
CA SER A 10 -19.62 -71.06 -37.68
C SER A 10 -19.34 -69.59 -38.05
N VAL A 11 -18.31 -68.99 -37.45
CA VAL A 11 -17.72 -67.72 -37.90
C VAL A 11 -16.23 -67.97 -38.16
N PRO A 12 -15.64 -67.51 -39.27
CA PRO A 12 -14.20 -67.64 -39.48
C PRO A 12 -13.44 -66.86 -38.41
N VAL A 13 -12.92 -67.58 -37.40
CA VAL A 13 -12.06 -67.03 -36.37
C VAL A 13 -10.67 -66.81 -36.98
N PHE A 14 -10.38 -65.57 -37.38
CA PHE A 14 -9.01 -65.16 -37.67
C PHE A 14 -8.22 -65.14 -36.36
N LEU A 15 -7.41 -66.19 -36.14
CA LEU A 15 -6.43 -66.23 -35.05
C LEU A 15 -5.31 -65.23 -35.36
N ILE A 16 -5.49 -63.99 -34.90
CA ILE A 16 -4.43 -62.97 -34.93
C ILE A 16 -3.35 -63.43 -33.94
N ARG A 17 -2.22 -63.93 -34.46
CA ARG A 17 -1.03 -64.23 -33.66
C ARG A 17 -0.31 -62.92 -33.33
N VAL A 18 -0.65 -62.30 -32.21
CA VAL A 18 0.09 -61.14 -31.68
C VAL A 18 1.36 -61.66 -31.01
N ARG A 19 2.54 -61.24 -31.46
CA ARG A 19 3.80 -61.57 -30.76
C ARG A 19 3.91 -60.67 -29.53
N LEU A 20 4.48 -61.17 -28.44
CA LEU A 20 4.66 -60.40 -27.20
C LEU A 20 5.42 -59.07 -27.46
N ALA A 21 6.37 -59.09 -28.41
CA ALA A 21 7.08 -57.91 -28.87
C ALA A 21 6.16 -56.84 -29.47
N ASP A 22 5.13 -57.24 -30.24
CA ASP A 22 4.18 -56.31 -30.85
C ASP A 22 3.31 -55.63 -29.77
N LEU A 23 2.97 -56.36 -28.70
CA LEU A 23 2.19 -55.83 -27.59
C LEU A 23 2.98 -54.83 -26.73
N VAL A 24 4.28 -55.09 -26.52
CA VAL A 24 5.21 -54.18 -25.83
C VAL A 24 5.43 -52.92 -26.66
N VAL A 25 5.66 -53.05 -27.98
CA VAL A 25 5.83 -51.88 -28.88
C VAL A 25 4.55 -51.04 -28.92
N THR A 26 3.38 -51.67 -28.99
CA THR A 26 2.10 -50.94 -28.97
C THR A 26 1.90 -50.20 -27.65
N ALA A 27 2.21 -50.83 -26.51
CA ALA A 27 2.13 -50.18 -25.20
C ALA A 27 3.13 -49.01 -25.07
N LEU A 28 4.35 -49.16 -25.57
CA LEU A 28 5.37 -48.11 -25.54
C LEU A 28 4.99 -46.91 -26.43
N VAL A 29 4.44 -47.18 -27.62
CA VAL A 29 3.92 -46.15 -28.53
C VAL A 29 2.71 -45.44 -27.90
N SER A 30 1.83 -46.17 -27.22
CA SER A 30 0.69 -45.58 -26.49
C SER A 30 1.14 -44.69 -25.32
N LEU A 31 2.21 -45.08 -24.62
CA LEU A 31 2.80 -44.31 -23.52
C LEU A 31 3.54 -43.05 -24.03
N LEU A 32 4.16 -43.13 -25.21
CA LEU A 32 4.82 -42.00 -25.87
C LEU A 32 3.82 -41.02 -26.52
N LEU A 33 2.66 -41.49 -26.95
CA LEU A 33 1.58 -40.63 -27.48
C LEU A 33 0.77 -39.94 -26.38
N SER A 34 0.78 -40.46 -25.14
CA SER A 34 0.06 -39.86 -24.00
C SER A 34 0.83 -38.71 -23.34
N SER A 35 2.15 -38.64 -23.49
CA SER A 35 2.94 -37.49 -23.00
C SER A 35 2.69 -36.21 -23.81
N SER A 36 2.28 -36.32 -25.07
CA SER A 36 1.95 -35.15 -25.93
C SER A 36 0.61 -34.49 -25.56
N VAL A 37 -0.27 -35.19 -24.82
CA VAL A 37 -1.59 -34.66 -24.42
C VAL A 37 -1.49 -33.73 -23.20
N PHE A 38 -0.45 -33.87 -22.38
CA PHE A 38 -0.23 -33.03 -21.19
C PHE A 38 0.62 -31.77 -21.45
N ALA A 39 0.92 -31.45 -22.71
CA ALA A 39 1.75 -30.29 -23.09
C ALA A 39 0.95 -29.16 -23.77
N GLN A 40 -0.38 -29.16 -23.66
CA GLN A 40 -1.22 -28.08 -24.19
C GLN A 40 -1.38 -27.00 -23.12
N ASP A 41 -0.36 -26.15 -22.97
CA ASP A 41 -0.52 -24.86 -22.29
C ASP A 41 -1.45 -24.00 -23.16
N ASN A 42 -2.71 -23.93 -22.74
CA ASN A 42 -3.74 -23.10 -23.38
C ASN A 42 -3.78 -21.68 -22.82
N ASP A 43 -2.85 -21.33 -21.93
CA ASP A 43 -2.76 -19.99 -21.38
C ASP A 43 -2.12 -19.04 -22.40
N GLY A 44 -2.68 -17.84 -22.51
CA GLY A 44 -2.17 -16.76 -23.33
C GLY A 44 -1.06 -15.96 -22.64
N GLN A 45 -0.49 -15.03 -23.40
CA GLN A 45 0.52 -14.09 -22.95
C GLN A 45 0.07 -12.67 -23.28
N ILE A 46 0.34 -11.71 -22.38
CA ILE A 46 0.16 -10.29 -22.65
C ILE A 46 1.54 -9.65 -22.65
N ARG A 47 1.88 -8.90 -23.69
CA ARG A 47 3.11 -8.12 -23.78
C ARG A 47 2.75 -6.69 -24.14
N GLY A 48 3.58 -5.74 -23.76
CA GLY A 48 3.35 -4.37 -24.19
C GLY A 48 4.42 -3.41 -23.77
N THR A 49 4.24 -2.16 -24.15
CA THR A 49 5.07 -1.07 -23.69
C THR A 49 4.21 0.07 -23.15
N VAL A 50 4.68 0.68 -22.07
CA VAL A 50 4.16 1.96 -21.60
C VAL A 50 4.97 3.12 -22.20
N ILE A 51 4.27 4.05 -22.83
CA ILE A 51 4.85 5.17 -23.58
C ILE A 51 4.29 6.48 -23.03
N PHE A 52 5.15 7.49 -22.92
CA PHE A 52 4.74 8.82 -22.47
C PHE A 52 4.08 9.57 -23.64
N ALA A 53 2.83 9.98 -23.47
CA ALA A 53 1.99 10.50 -24.56
C ALA A 53 2.54 11.79 -25.19
N ASP A 54 3.13 12.67 -24.39
CA ASP A 54 3.60 13.99 -24.84
C ASP A 54 5.00 13.97 -25.46
N GLY A 55 5.81 12.94 -25.18
CA GLY A 55 7.21 12.85 -25.60
C GLY A 55 7.58 11.59 -26.41
N GLY A 56 6.73 10.56 -26.43
CA GLY A 56 7.01 9.27 -27.05
C GLY A 56 8.11 8.46 -26.35
N GLU A 57 8.61 8.93 -25.22
CA GLU A 57 9.64 8.27 -24.43
C GLU A 57 9.09 7.00 -23.76
N ARG A 58 9.96 6.01 -23.56
CA ARG A 58 9.61 4.77 -22.86
C ARG A 58 9.49 5.04 -21.36
N VAL A 59 8.44 4.50 -20.75
CA VAL A 59 8.11 4.78 -19.35
C VAL A 59 8.59 3.60 -18.49
N HIS A 60 9.77 3.74 -17.89
CA HIS A 60 10.30 2.78 -16.92
C HIS A 60 9.58 2.82 -15.57
N GLY A 61 9.39 1.68 -14.90
CA GLY A 61 8.82 1.61 -13.55
C GLY A 61 7.33 1.97 -13.46
N ALA A 62 6.60 1.97 -14.57
CA ALA A 62 5.15 2.05 -14.57
C ALA A 62 4.57 0.74 -14.03
N THR A 63 3.57 0.84 -13.16
CA THR A 63 2.82 -0.32 -12.66
C THR A 63 1.74 -0.68 -13.66
N VAL A 64 1.75 -1.91 -14.14
CA VAL A 64 0.74 -2.47 -15.04
C VAL A 64 -0.03 -3.55 -14.29
N LEU A 65 -1.36 -3.47 -14.30
CA LEU A 65 -2.28 -4.36 -13.61
C LEU A 65 -3.21 -5.03 -14.63
N VAL A 66 -3.37 -6.34 -14.53
CA VAL A 66 -4.39 -7.11 -15.25
C VAL A 66 -5.60 -7.33 -14.33
N ILE A 67 -6.64 -6.53 -14.53
CA ILE A 67 -7.87 -6.60 -13.76
C ILE A 67 -8.63 -7.89 -14.12
N GLY A 68 -8.95 -8.69 -13.10
CA GLY A 68 -9.68 -9.97 -13.23
C GLY A 68 -8.84 -11.21 -12.89
N VAL A 69 -7.51 -11.11 -12.85
CA VAL A 69 -6.59 -12.18 -12.42
C VAL A 69 -5.59 -11.73 -11.35
N ASP A 70 -5.73 -10.50 -10.85
CA ASP A 70 -4.90 -9.90 -9.78
C ASP A 70 -3.38 -10.04 -10.05
N ARG A 71 -2.97 -9.78 -11.31
CA ARG A 71 -1.57 -9.82 -11.73
C ARG A 71 -1.04 -8.41 -11.96
N VAL A 72 0.13 -8.12 -11.38
CA VAL A 72 0.81 -6.83 -11.48
C VAL A 72 2.25 -7.05 -11.94
N GLU A 73 2.72 -6.19 -12.83
CA GLU A 73 4.11 -6.12 -13.28
C GLU A 73 4.58 -4.67 -13.32
N LEU A 74 5.89 -4.47 -13.17
CA LEU A 74 6.53 -3.16 -13.38
C LEU A 74 7.21 -3.14 -14.75
N THR A 75 7.14 -2.02 -15.45
CA THR A 75 7.86 -1.89 -16.72
C THR A 75 9.38 -1.82 -16.51
N ASP A 76 10.12 -2.48 -17.40
CA ASP A 76 11.59 -2.48 -17.39
C ASP A 76 12.19 -1.15 -17.92
N GLU A 77 13.52 -1.09 -18.07
CA GLU A 77 14.25 0.11 -18.51
C GLU A 77 13.82 0.59 -19.91
N ASP A 78 13.32 -0.33 -20.73
CA ASP A 78 12.80 -0.07 -22.08
C ASP A 78 11.29 0.19 -22.09
N GLY A 79 10.66 0.25 -20.91
CA GLY A 79 9.22 0.47 -20.73
C GLY A 79 8.37 -0.76 -21.06
N GLU A 80 8.97 -1.93 -21.27
CA GLU A 80 8.25 -3.16 -21.62
C GLU A 80 7.70 -3.88 -20.39
N PHE A 81 6.58 -4.59 -20.56
CA PHE A 81 6.00 -5.48 -19.57
C PHE A 81 5.54 -6.79 -20.21
N VAL A 82 5.54 -7.88 -19.42
CA VAL A 82 5.12 -9.20 -19.89
C VAL A 82 4.37 -9.96 -18.80
N PHE A 83 3.13 -10.36 -19.09
CA PHE A 83 2.37 -11.32 -18.30
C PHE A 83 2.32 -12.67 -19.01
N GLN A 84 2.74 -13.72 -18.31
CA GLN A 84 2.66 -15.10 -18.78
C GLN A 84 1.51 -15.84 -18.09
N TYR A 85 1.06 -16.93 -18.71
CA TYR A 85 0.06 -17.84 -18.15
C TYR A 85 -1.27 -17.15 -17.84
N ILE A 86 -1.79 -16.36 -18.79
CA ILE A 86 -3.06 -15.67 -18.67
C ILE A 86 -4.17 -16.55 -19.26
N PRO A 87 -5.14 -17.03 -18.46
CA PRO A 87 -6.24 -17.85 -18.98
C PRO A 87 -7.03 -17.10 -20.06
N ALA A 88 -7.65 -17.83 -20.97
CA ALA A 88 -8.48 -17.19 -21.99
C ALA A 88 -9.67 -16.44 -21.35
N GLY A 89 -9.88 -15.19 -21.75
CA GLY A 89 -10.86 -14.30 -21.12
C GLY A 89 -10.78 -12.87 -21.61
N THR A 90 -11.68 -12.03 -21.10
CA THR A 90 -11.65 -10.58 -21.33
C THR A 90 -11.11 -9.91 -20.07
N TYR A 91 -10.07 -9.09 -20.24
CA TYR A 91 -9.38 -8.41 -19.15
C TYR A 91 -9.29 -6.92 -19.43
N ALA A 92 -9.20 -6.13 -18.37
CA ALA A 92 -8.79 -4.74 -18.48
C ALA A 92 -7.35 -4.61 -17.99
N ILE A 93 -6.50 -4.02 -18.83
CA ILE A 93 -5.13 -3.69 -18.52
C ILE A 93 -5.09 -2.24 -18.10
N LEU A 94 -4.56 -1.98 -16.92
CA LEU A 94 -4.38 -0.65 -16.37
C LEU A 94 -2.88 -0.39 -16.24
N ALA A 95 -2.37 0.65 -16.88
CA ALA A 95 -1.03 1.16 -16.60
C ALA A 95 -1.14 2.48 -15.86
N GLN A 96 -0.31 2.64 -14.83
CA GLN A 96 -0.16 3.89 -14.10
C GLN A 96 1.28 4.11 -13.70
N ARG A 97 1.66 5.38 -13.60
CA ARG A 97 2.93 5.80 -13.04
C ARG A 97 2.72 7.15 -12.36
N GLU A 98 3.44 7.37 -11.28
CA GLU A 98 3.49 8.63 -10.55
C GLU A 98 3.59 9.83 -11.51
N HIS A 99 2.71 10.83 -11.32
CA HIS A 99 2.52 12.03 -12.15
C HIS A 99 2.09 11.85 -13.60
N LEU A 100 1.79 10.63 -14.02
CA LEU A 100 1.19 10.34 -15.33
C LEU A 100 -0.29 9.95 -15.22
N THR A 101 -1.08 10.14 -16.26
CA THR A 101 -2.46 9.65 -16.33
C THR A 101 -2.46 8.13 -16.26
N ALA A 102 -3.42 7.54 -15.54
CA ALA A 102 -3.66 6.11 -15.64
C ALA A 102 -4.39 5.79 -16.96
N GLU A 103 -3.93 4.79 -17.70
CA GLU A 103 -4.53 4.37 -18.96
C GLU A 103 -5.13 2.96 -18.83
N ARG A 104 -6.40 2.81 -19.25
CA ARG A 104 -7.14 1.54 -19.18
C ARG A 104 -7.53 1.06 -20.57
N GLN A 105 -7.03 -0.12 -20.93
CA GLN A 105 -7.37 -0.78 -22.19
C GLN A 105 -8.00 -2.15 -21.95
N THR A 106 -9.15 -2.41 -22.58
CA THR A 106 -9.78 -3.74 -22.53
C THR A 106 -9.22 -4.62 -23.64
N ILE A 107 -8.81 -5.84 -23.30
CA ILE A 107 -8.28 -6.83 -24.23
C ILE A 107 -9.04 -8.15 -24.09
N VAL A 108 -9.01 -8.95 -25.16
CA VAL A 108 -9.49 -10.34 -25.17
C VAL A 108 -8.28 -11.22 -25.42
N VAL A 109 -8.05 -12.18 -24.53
CA VAL A 109 -6.99 -13.19 -24.63
C VAL A 109 -7.66 -14.50 -25.05
N GLU A 110 -7.34 -14.99 -26.24
CA GLU A 110 -7.73 -16.32 -26.71
C GLU A 110 -6.71 -17.39 -26.23
N PRO A 111 -7.08 -18.68 -26.19
CA PRO A 111 -6.17 -19.74 -25.76
C PRO A 111 -4.86 -19.77 -26.55
N GLY A 112 -3.72 -19.69 -25.85
CA GLY A 112 -2.38 -19.67 -26.46
C GLY A 112 -2.04 -18.40 -27.24
N GLN A 113 -2.88 -17.36 -27.20
CA GLN A 113 -2.66 -16.11 -27.91
C GLN A 113 -1.64 -15.22 -27.18
N VAL A 114 -0.75 -14.58 -27.95
CA VAL A 114 0.07 -13.47 -27.47
C VAL A 114 -0.60 -12.15 -27.86
N VAL A 115 -1.10 -11.41 -26.89
CA VAL A 115 -1.68 -10.08 -27.08
C VAL A 115 -0.59 -9.04 -26.87
N VAL A 116 -0.43 -8.12 -27.82
CA VAL A 116 0.51 -7.00 -27.74
C VAL A 116 -0.26 -5.68 -27.70
N LEU A 117 0.02 -4.81 -26.74
CA LEU A 117 -0.58 -3.48 -26.64
C LEU A 117 0.41 -2.40 -26.21
N ASP A 118 0.11 -1.15 -26.60
CA ASP A 118 0.84 0.03 -26.16
C ASP A 118 -0.09 0.87 -25.28
N LEU A 119 0.40 1.25 -24.09
CA LEU A 119 -0.36 2.06 -23.12
C LEU A 119 0.27 3.45 -23.06
N LEU A 120 -0.53 4.47 -23.36
CA LEU A 120 -0.07 5.87 -23.43
C LEU A 120 -0.42 6.60 -22.14
N LEU A 121 0.59 7.08 -21.41
CA LEU A 121 0.38 7.88 -20.20
C LEU A 121 0.79 9.34 -20.47
N GLY A 122 -0.12 10.30 -20.28
CA GLY A 122 0.16 11.74 -20.39
C GLY A 122 0.47 12.38 -19.03
N LEU A 123 0.85 13.65 -18.99
CA LEU A 123 0.98 14.38 -17.72
C LEU A 123 -0.41 14.66 -17.12
N SER A 124 -0.57 14.44 -15.81
CA SER A 124 -1.76 14.89 -15.08
C SER A 124 -1.36 15.60 -13.79
N THR A 125 -1.90 16.81 -13.59
CA THR A 125 -1.79 17.57 -12.33
C THR A 125 -2.79 17.11 -11.27
N VAL A 126 -3.74 16.26 -11.66
CA VAL A 126 -4.67 15.58 -10.75
C VAL A 126 -4.37 14.09 -10.88
N HIS A 127 -3.70 13.55 -9.87
CA HIS A 127 -3.42 12.12 -9.84
C HIS A 127 -4.68 11.39 -9.40
N GLU A 128 -5.27 10.60 -10.29
CA GLU A 128 -6.22 9.57 -9.88
C GLU A 128 -5.37 8.34 -9.55
N SER A 129 -4.94 8.23 -8.29
CA SER A 129 -4.26 7.01 -7.86
C SER A 129 -5.31 5.90 -7.89
N ILE A 130 -5.24 5.05 -8.91
CA ILE A 130 -5.97 3.80 -8.92
C ILE A 130 -5.13 2.84 -8.08
N THR A 131 -5.18 3.10 -6.78
CA THR A 131 -4.56 2.26 -5.79
C THR A 131 -5.37 0.99 -5.70
N VAL A 132 -4.70 -0.13 -5.92
CA VAL A 132 -5.24 -1.44 -5.61
C VAL A 132 -5.40 -1.52 -4.10
N THR A 133 -6.60 -1.19 -3.61
CA THR A 133 -6.91 -1.26 -2.19
C THR A 133 -7.12 -2.73 -1.86
N THR A 134 -6.30 -3.30 -0.99
CA THR A 134 -6.64 -4.55 -0.31
C THR A 134 -7.69 -4.23 0.75
N THR A 135 -8.95 -4.22 0.32
CA THR A 135 -10.09 -4.20 1.24
C THR A 135 -10.10 -5.48 2.08
N ALA A 136 -10.75 -5.44 3.25
CA ALA A 136 -10.89 -6.62 4.13
C ALA A 136 -11.56 -7.84 3.47
N SER A 137 -12.08 -7.71 2.24
CA SER A 137 -12.57 -8.79 1.38
C SER A 137 -11.48 -9.60 0.67
N GLY A 138 -10.20 -9.24 0.77
CA GLY A 138 -9.09 -10.04 0.23
C GLY A 138 -8.93 -10.02 -1.29
N GLY A 139 -9.78 -9.30 -2.02
CA GLY A 139 -9.65 -9.04 -3.46
C GLY A 139 -9.10 -7.64 -3.74
N GLN A 140 -8.25 -7.54 -4.76
CA GLN A 140 -7.74 -6.29 -5.31
C GLN A 140 -8.88 -5.58 -6.06
N THR A 141 -9.16 -4.31 -5.75
CA THR A 141 -10.17 -3.51 -6.47
C THR A 141 -9.62 -2.11 -6.67
N THR A 142 -9.85 -1.57 -7.86
CA THR A 142 -9.46 -0.21 -8.22
C THR A 142 -10.33 0.81 -7.49
N THR A 143 -9.83 2.01 -7.19
CA THR A 143 -10.66 3.12 -6.66
C THR A 143 -11.89 3.38 -7.54
N PHE A 144 -11.78 3.11 -8.84
CA PHE A 144 -12.84 3.21 -9.85
C PHE A 144 -13.92 2.11 -9.75
N GLU A 145 -13.56 0.90 -9.30
CA GLU A 145 -14.48 -0.22 -9.10
C GLU A 145 -14.99 -0.32 -7.65
N ALA A 146 -14.38 0.41 -6.73
CA ALA A 146 -14.87 0.55 -5.38
C ALA A 146 -16.15 1.41 -5.38
N PHE A 147 -17.28 0.83 -4.97
CA PHE A 147 -18.51 1.57 -4.62
C PHE A 147 -18.34 2.48 -3.37
N ASN A 148 -17.11 2.78 -2.99
CA ASN A 148 -16.72 3.35 -1.70
C ASN A 148 -15.97 4.66 -1.93
N ALA A 149 -16.31 5.69 -1.15
CA ALA A 149 -15.62 6.98 -1.21
C ALA A 149 -14.25 6.87 -0.52
N THR A 150 -13.28 6.30 -1.24
CA THR A 150 -11.89 6.18 -0.80
C THR A 150 -11.07 7.33 -1.39
N ASP A 151 -10.52 8.20 -0.54
CA ASP A 151 -9.44 9.10 -0.98
C ASP A 151 -8.11 8.41 -0.69
N THR A 152 -7.14 8.62 -1.57
CA THR A 152 -5.76 8.15 -1.37
C THR A 152 -4.82 9.33 -1.55
N ILE A 153 -3.89 9.52 -0.62
CA ILE A 153 -2.77 10.46 -0.75
C ILE A 153 -1.49 9.65 -0.87
N ASP A 154 -0.78 9.76 -1.98
CA ASP A 154 0.46 9.01 -2.20
C ASP A 154 1.70 9.72 -1.62
N SER A 155 2.83 9.00 -1.60
CA SER A 155 4.10 9.50 -1.07
C SER A 155 4.61 10.79 -1.71
N PHE A 156 4.18 11.13 -2.93
CA PHE A 156 4.55 12.39 -3.56
C PHE A 156 3.67 13.53 -3.09
N ASP A 157 2.35 13.32 -3.05
CA ASP A 157 1.44 14.32 -2.51
C ASP A 157 1.82 14.63 -1.04
N LEU A 158 2.19 13.60 -0.26
CA LEU A 158 2.77 13.75 1.07
C LEU A 158 4.09 14.54 1.06
N ALA A 159 4.93 14.37 0.04
CA ALA A 159 6.17 15.14 -0.11
C ALA A 159 5.92 16.62 -0.44
N THR A 160 4.85 16.93 -1.18
CA THR A 160 4.50 18.32 -1.53
C THR A 160 3.84 19.07 -0.39
N ASN A 161 3.20 18.35 0.53
CA ASN A 161 2.58 18.88 1.73
C ASN A 161 3.00 18.04 2.96
N PRO A 162 4.25 18.16 3.42
CA PRO A 162 4.78 17.38 4.54
C PRO A 162 4.13 17.88 5.83
N GLY A 163 2.94 17.36 6.12
CA GLY A 163 2.21 17.65 7.35
C GLY A 163 3.03 17.19 8.56
N GLY A 164 2.96 17.95 9.64
CA GLY A 164 3.70 17.64 10.85
C GLY A 164 3.13 16.46 11.64
N THR A 165 1.95 15.98 11.26
CA THR A 165 1.28 14.80 11.82
C THR A 165 0.51 14.10 10.70
N LEU A 166 0.12 12.84 10.93
CA LEU A 166 -0.77 12.11 10.02
C LEU A 166 -2.06 12.90 9.73
N ALA A 167 -2.60 13.60 10.73
CA ALA A 167 -3.84 14.36 10.58
C ALA A 167 -3.66 15.61 9.70
N GLU A 168 -2.56 16.34 9.89
CA GLU A 168 -2.25 17.53 9.09
C GLU A 168 -2.00 17.18 7.62
N ALA A 169 -1.36 16.03 7.35
CA ALA A 169 -1.13 15.55 5.99
C ALA A 169 -2.42 15.36 5.17
N ILE A 170 -3.55 15.12 5.84
CA ILE A 170 -4.84 14.85 5.19
C ILE A 170 -5.91 15.93 5.44
N ASP A 171 -5.58 17.01 6.15
CA ASP A 171 -6.52 18.07 6.56
C ASP A 171 -7.13 18.84 5.38
N ASN A 172 -6.44 18.86 4.24
CA ASN A 172 -6.92 19.53 3.02
C ASN A 172 -8.02 18.75 2.27
N LEU A 173 -8.34 17.52 2.71
CA LEU A 173 -9.34 16.69 2.04
C LEU A 173 -10.78 17.10 2.41
N PRO A 174 -11.73 17.08 1.45
CA PRO A 174 -13.12 17.42 1.73
C PRO A 174 -13.75 16.58 2.83
N GLY A 175 -14.24 17.26 3.87
CA GLY A 175 -14.89 16.61 5.02
C GLY A 175 -13.92 15.95 6.00
N VAL A 176 -12.62 16.18 5.84
CA VAL A 176 -11.58 15.91 6.83
C VAL A 176 -11.30 17.23 7.56
N ALA A 177 -11.03 17.09 8.85
CA ALA A 177 -10.50 18.12 9.73
C ALA A 177 -9.51 17.44 10.68
N MET A 178 -8.80 18.21 11.50
CA MET A 178 -7.99 17.66 12.58
C MET A 178 -8.37 18.26 13.94
N ARG A 179 -8.20 17.45 14.99
CA ARG A 179 -8.19 17.93 16.38
C ARG A 179 -6.79 17.73 16.94
N GLY A 180 -6.20 18.77 17.49
CA GLY A 180 -4.85 18.70 18.05
C GLY A 180 -4.55 19.82 19.02
N LEU A 181 -3.38 19.72 19.65
CA LEU A 181 -2.84 20.72 20.55
C LEU A 181 -1.42 21.08 20.11
N GLY A 182 -1.29 22.16 19.34
CA GLY A 182 -0.03 22.54 18.70
C GLY A 182 0.35 21.63 17.52
N PRO A 183 1.54 21.80 16.93
CA PRO A 183 1.96 21.14 15.70
C PRO A 183 2.45 19.69 15.88
N GLY A 184 2.63 19.22 17.12
CA GLY A 184 3.18 17.89 17.40
C GLY A 184 2.16 16.83 17.77
N SER A 185 0.90 17.21 17.96
CA SER A 185 -0.14 16.31 18.45
C SER A 185 -1.47 16.63 17.78
N ALA A 186 -1.88 15.76 16.86
CA ALA A 186 -3.15 15.89 16.17
C ALA A 186 -3.70 14.51 15.76
N ARG A 187 -5.02 14.44 15.64
CA ARG A 187 -5.77 13.26 15.21
C ARG A 187 -6.79 13.64 14.13
N PRO A 188 -7.00 12.77 13.11
CA PRO A 188 -8.00 13.01 12.07
C PRO A 188 -9.43 13.03 12.61
N MET A 189 -10.22 13.97 12.09
CA MET A 189 -11.67 14.06 12.24
C MET A 189 -12.32 13.91 10.86
N ILE A 190 -13.29 13.02 10.73
CA ILE A 190 -13.98 12.79 9.46
C ILE A 190 -15.47 13.07 9.64
N ARG A 191 -16.00 14.05 8.89
CA ARG A 191 -17.41 14.50 8.95
C ARG A 191 -17.88 14.82 10.38
N GLY A 192 -17.00 15.40 11.19
CA GLY A 192 -17.27 15.76 12.59
C GLY A 192 -17.10 14.61 13.60
N PHE A 193 -16.78 13.39 13.15
CA PHE A 193 -16.48 12.26 14.03
C PHE A 193 -14.98 12.17 14.32
N ASP A 194 -14.64 11.76 15.54
CA ASP A 194 -13.27 11.63 16.06
C ASP A 194 -13.30 10.65 17.26
N GLY A 195 -12.16 10.37 17.89
CA GLY A 195 -11.96 9.40 18.95
C GLY A 195 -12.12 7.99 18.40
N ASP A 196 -12.75 7.13 19.19
CA ASP A 196 -13.06 5.74 18.81
C ASP A 196 -14.11 5.61 17.67
N ARG A 197 -14.49 6.71 17.02
CA ARG A 197 -15.39 6.73 15.85
C ARG A 197 -14.64 6.86 14.52
N VAL A 198 -13.35 7.22 14.57
CA VAL A 198 -12.44 7.23 13.42
C VAL A 198 -11.34 6.22 13.74
N LEU A 199 -11.29 5.15 12.97
CA LEU A 199 -10.29 4.11 13.14
C LEU A 199 -9.01 4.53 12.39
N VAL A 200 -7.90 4.63 13.13
CA VAL A 200 -6.58 4.86 12.56
C VAL A 200 -5.79 3.55 12.59
N MET A 201 -5.17 3.24 11.46
CA MET A 201 -4.40 2.01 11.26
C MET A 201 -3.11 2.31 10.55
N GLU A 202 -2.13 1.45 10.78
CA GLU A 202 -0.92 1.33 9.98
C GLU A 202 -0.91 -0.08 9.38
N ASP A 203 -0.77 -0.18 8.07
CA ASP A 203 -0.71 -1.46 7.35
C ASP A 203 -1.90 -2.40 7.65
N GLY A 204 -3.09 -1.82 7.84
CA GLY A 204 -4.32 -2.56 8.16
C GLY A 204 -4.43 -3.02 9.62
N VAL A 205 -3.46 -2.70 10.47
CA VAL A 205 -3.47 -2.98 11.92
C VAL A 205 -3.74 -1.69 12.67
N SER A 206 -4.65 -1.71 13.65
CA SER A 206 -4.89 -0.52 14.47
C SER A 206 -3.64 -0.11 15.24
N VAL A 207 -3.32 1.18 15.21
CA VAL A 207 -2.12 1.75 15.87
C VAL A 207 -2.11 1.55 17.39
N GLY A 208 -3.28 1.36 18.02
CA GLY A 208 -3.39 1.02 19.44
C GLY A 208 -2.86 2.08 20.40
N ASP A 209 -2.68 3.31 19.94
CA ASP A 209 -2.18 4.44 20.72
C ASP A 209 -3.26 5.06 21.62
N LEU A 210 -2.88 6.11 22.37
CA LEU A 210 -3.80 6.85 23.25
C LEU A 210 -4.52 8.00 22.55
N SER A 211 -4.32 8.20 21.25
CA SER A 211 -4.84 9.38 20.55
C SER A 211 -6.36 9.40 20.48
N SER A 212 -7.03 8.26 20.69
CA SER A 212 -8.50 8.20 20.68
C SER A 212 -9.12 8.74 21.97
N SER A 213 -8.33 8.74 23.04
CA SER A 213 -8.74 9.18 24.37
C SER A 213 -8.60 10.69 24.58
N SER A 214 -7.59 11.30 23.96
CA SER A 214 -7.32 12.73 24.06
C SER A 214 -6.56 13.21 22.83
N ALA A 215 -6.89 14.41 22.34
CA ALA A 215 -6.13 15.09 21.28
C ALA A 215 -4.75 15.58 21.73
N GLU A 216 -4.44 15.51 23.03
CA GLU A 216 -3.09 15.76 23.54
C GLU A 216 -2.12 14.61 23.18
N HIS A 217 -2.66 13.43 22.89
CA HIS A 217 -1.92 12.32 22.31
C HIS A 217 -2.17 12.31 20.81
N GLY A 218 -1.16 12.63 20.01
CA GLY A 218 -1.25 12.60 18.56
C GLY A 218 -1.18 11.16 18.04
N VAL A 219 -1.55 10.97 16.78
CA VAL A 219 -1.23 9.71 16.10
C VAL A 219 0.28 9.64 15.91
N GLY A 220 0.91 8.62 16.50
CA GLY A 220 2.36 8.38 16.40
C GLY A 220 2.74 7.66 15.11
N THR A 221 2.28 8.18 13.96
CA THR A 221 2.69 7.70 12.64
C THR A 221 3.23 8.88 11.85
N ASP A 222 4.52 8.83 11.53
CA ASP A 222 5.20 9.80 10.68
C ASP A 222 4.73 9.72 9.21
N PRO A 223 4.08 10.77 8.65
CA PRO A 223 3.58 10.74 7.28
C PRO A 223 4.70 10.72 6.23
N ASN A 224 5.89 11.26 6.52
CA ASN A 224 7.01 11.30 5.58
C ASN A 224 7.55 9.89 5.24
N GLY A 225 7.24 8.91 6.09
CA GLY A 225 7.67 7.53 5.93
C GLY A 225 6.70 6.63 5.19
N LEU A 226 5.55 7.15 4.76
CA LEU A 226 4.47 6.37 4.17
C LEU A 226 4.58 6.28 2.64
N ASP A 227 4.12 5.16 2.10
CA ASP A 227 3.88 4.98 0.66
C ASP A 227 2.61 5.72 0.24
N ARG A 228 1.58 5.65 1.10
CA ARG A 228 0.32 6.38 0.92
C ARG A 228 -0.51 6.38 2.21
N ILE A 229 -1.55 7.21 2.23
CA ILE A 229 -2.63 7.17 3.22
C ILE A 229 -3.93 6.87 2.48
N GLU A 230 -4.67 5.87 2.95
CA GLU A 230 -5.99 5.50 2.42
C GLU A 230 -7.08 5.93 3.40
N ILE A 231 -8.10 6.62 2.92
CA ILE A 231 -9.19 7.15 3.75
C ILE A 231 -10.51 6.58 3.26
N VAL A 232 -11.07 5.64 4.02
CA VAL A 232 -12.33 4.96 3.68
C VAL A 232 -13.48 5.61 4.43
N ARG A 233 -14.53 5.98 3.70
CA ARG A 233 -15.74 6.60 4.24
C ARG A 233 -17.00 5.84 3.81
N GLY A 234 -18.05 5.92 4.64
CA GLY A 234 -19.36 5.37 4.31
C GLY A 234 -19.45 3.85 4.52
N PRO A 235 -20.31 3.12 3.78
CA PRO A 235 -20.66 1.73 4.09
C PRO A 235 -19.48 0.74 4.14
N ALA A 236 -18.39 1.01 3.42
CA ALA A 236 -17.19 0.16 3.46
C ALA A 236 -16.49 0.13 4.82
N THR A 237 -16.74 1.11 5.70
CA THR A 237 -16.13 1.10 7.03
C THR A 237 -16.62 -0.07 7.88
N LEU A 238 -17.75 -0.69 7.53
CA LEU A 238 -18.26 -1.92 8.16
C LEU A 238 -17.28 -3.09 8.10
N LEU A 239 -16.42 -3.13 7.07
CA LEU A 239 -15.37 -4.13 6.94
C LEU A 239 -14.31 -4.04 8.04
N TYR A 240 -14.17 -2.87 8.67
CA TYR A 240 -13.18 -2.58 9.69
C TYR A 240 -13.76 -2.57 11.11
N GLY A 241 -15.07 -2.82 11.25
CA GLY A 241 -15.76 -2.98 12.53
C GLY A 241 -16.56 -1.76 12.98
N SER A 242 -17.19 -1.88 14.15
CA SER A 242 -18.17 -0.91 14.67
C SER A 242 -17.59 0.46 15.05
N SER A 243 -16.28 0.53 15.29
CA SER A 243 -15.57 1.75 15.70
C SER A 243 -15.22 2.67 14.52
N ALA A 244 -15.57 2.30 13.27
CA ALA A 244 -15.23 3.06 12.07
C ALA A 244 -16.41 3.87 11.50
N VAL A 245 -17.39 4.26 12.34
CA VAL A 245 -18.61 4.96 11.89
C VAL A 245 -18.34 6.30 11.20
N GLY A 246 -17.29 7.00 11.63
CA GLY A 246 -16.82 8.25 11.03
C GLY A 246 -15.95 8.04 9.80
N GLY A 247 -15.14 6.99 9.81
CA GLY A 247 -14.21 6.66 8.73
C GLY A 247 -13.07 5.78 9.21
N VAL A 248 -12.23 5.39 8.25
CA VAL A 248 -10.97 4.70 8.49
C VAL A 248 -9.87 5.51 7.83
N VAL A 249 -8.76 5.71 8.54
CA VAL A 249 -7.51 6.25 8.00
C VAL A 249 -6.47 5.15 8.13
N ASN A 250 -5.93 4.69 7.01
CA ASN A 250 -4.94 3.62 6.95
C ASN A 250 -3.65 4.16 6.36
N ALA A 251 -2.64 4.34 7.20
CA ALA A 251 -1.29 4.67 6.80
C ALA A 251 -0.63 3.42 6.23
N ILE A 252 -0.26 3.45 4.95
CA ILE A 252 0.41 2.33 4.29
C ILE A 252 1.89 2.63 4.20
N THR A 253 2.69 1.74 4.75
CA THR A 253 4.14 1.81 4.64
C THR A 253 4.61 1.19 3.31
N PRO A 254 5.80 1.56 2.82
CA PRO A 254 6.44 0.88 1.69
C PRO A 254 6.59 -0.64 1.86
N SER A 255 6.48 -1.15 3.09
CA SER A 255 6.49 -2.59 3.36
C SER A 255 5.13 -3.28 3.24
N GLU A 256 4.02 -2.61 3.00
CA GLU A 256 2.79 -3.30 2.54
C GLU A 256 2.58 -3.17 1.05
N ALA A 257 3.12 -2.11 0.43
CA ALA A 257 3.07 -1.92 -1.03
C ALA A 257 3.62 -3.13 -1.81
N PHE A 258 4.56 -3.88 -1.24
CA PHE A 258 5.16 -5.04 -1.91
C PHE A 258 4.25 -6.24 -2.10
N ARG A 259 3.14 -6.34 -1.34
CA ARG A 259 2.15 -7.40 -1.50
C ARG A 259 1.57 -7.42 -2.91
N ASN A 260 1.50 -6.24 -3.54
CA ASN A 260 0.86 -6.04 -4.84
C ASN A 260 1.87 -5.87 -5.98
N ALA A 261 3.11 -5.43 -5.73
CA ALA A 261 4.15 -5.27 -6.75
C ALA A 261 5.52 -5.65 -6.16
N GLY A 262 6.00 -6.87 -6.46
CA GLY A 262 7.30 -7.32 -6.00
C GLY A 262 8.41 -6.44 -6.55
N VAL A 263 9.31 -5.95 -5.70
CA VAL A 263 10.49 -5.21 -6.15
C VAL A 263 11.57 -6.21 -6.56
N SER A 264 12.09 -6.11 -7.78
CA SER A 264 13.32 -6.81 -8.19
C SER A 264 14.48 -5.83 -8.14
N GLY A 265 15.48 -6.10 -7.32
CA GLY A 265 16.60 -5.19 -7.09
C GLY A 265 16.32 -4.21 -5.95
N ILE A 266 16.78 -2.96 -6.09
CA ILE A 266 16.71 -1.94 -5.03
C ILE A 266 15.78 -0.81 -5.50
N ARG A 267 14.80 -0.46 -4.66
CA ARG A 267 14.00 0.77 -4.77
C ARG A 267 14.18 1.57 -3.49
N GLY A 268 14.23 2.88 -3.58
CA GLY A 268 14.30 3.72 -2.39
C GLY A 268 13.88 5.15 -2.68
N GLN A 269 13.61 5.89 -1.62
CA GLN A 269 13.23 7.30 -1.67
C GLN A 269 14.01 8.04 -0.60
N VAL A 270 14.39 9.27 -0.92
CA VAL A 270 14.97 10.21 0.04
C VAL A 270 14.17 11.50 -0.05
N MET A 271 13.74 11.98 1.10
CA MET A 271 13.00 13.23 1.26
C MET A 271 13.78 14.14 2.20
N ALA A 272 13.72 15.44 1.90
CA ALA A 272 14.13 16.50 2.80
C ALA A 272 13.11 17.62 2.72
N ASP A 273 12.73 18.16 3.87
CA ASP A 273 11.76 19.23 3.99
C ASP A 273 12.30 20.33 4.90
N GLY A 274 11.79 21.54 4.72
CA GLY A 274 12.16 22.68 5.54
C GLY A 274 11.08 23.76 5.53
N GLY A 275 10.95 24.46 6.66
CA GLY A 275 9.92 25.46 6.88
C GLY A 275 10.44 26.66 7.66
N THR A 276 10.00 27.86 7.28
CA THR A 276 10.46 29.12 7.90
C THR A 276 9.56 29.60 9.02
N ALA A 277 8.31 29.12 9.08
CA ALA A 277 7.36 29.53 10.10
C ALA A 277 7.72 29.00 11.50
N ASN A 278 8.58 27.99 11.57
CA ASN A 278 8.94 27.25 12.78
C ASN A 278 10.37 26.69 12.70
N ASP A 279 11.26 27.26 11.86
CA ASP A 279 12.63 26.77 11.64
C ASP A 279 12.72 25.24 11.41
N GLN A 280 11.76 24.68 10.67
CA GLN A 280 11.65 23.26 10.41
C GLN A 280 12.79 22.76 9.53
N ALA A 281 13.32 21.60 9.90
CA ALA A 281 14.18 20.79 9.06
C ALA A 281 13.83 19.31 9.28
N GLY A 282 13.53 18.61 8.18
CA GLY A 282 13.20 17.20 8.17
C GLY A 282 13.97 16.45 7.09
N THR A 283 14.24 15.18 7.36
CA THR A 283 14.72 14.23 6.36
C THR A 283 14.16 12.86 6.64
N PHE A 284 13.87 12.13 5.57
CA PHE A 284 13.45 10.75 5.63
C PHE A 284 14.11 9.98 4.48
N ALA A 285 14.50 8.74 4.73
CA ALA A 285 14.99 7.85 3.69
C ALA A 285 14.41 6.45 3.89
N ASN A 286 14.03 5.81 2.79
CA ASN A 286 13.68 4.40 2.80
C ASN A 286 14.32 3.65 1.63
N MET A 287 14.42 2.35 1.82
CA MET A 287 14.92 1.41 0.83
C MET A 287 14.18 0.08 0.99
N VAL A 288 13.84 -0.50 -0.15
CA VAL A 288 13.34 -1.86 -0.31
C VAL A 288 14.30 -2.59 -1.25
N TYR A 289 14.78 -3.75 -0.81
CA TYR A 289 15.54 -4.68 -1.64
C TYR A 289 14.71 -5.94 -1.82
N GLY A 290 14.53 -6.39 -3.06
CA GLY A 290 13.86 -7.65 -3.35
C GLY A 290 14.62 -8.52 -4.34
N ASN A 291 14.49 -9.83 -4.13
CA ASN A 291 15.09 -10.87 -4.97
C ASN A 291 14.17 -12.08 -5.02
N GLY A 292 13.39 -12.20 -6.09
CA GLY A 292 12.34 -13.20 -6.21
C GLY A 292 11.27 -13.02 -5.12
N PRO A 293 10.93 -14.07 -4.34
CA PRO A 293 9.88 -13.97 -3.33
C PRO A 293 10.34 -13.27 -2.05
N ILE A 294 11.64 -13.00 -1.88
CA ILE A 294 12.19 -12.43 -0.64
C ILE A 294 12.35 -10.92 -0.80
N GLN A 295 11.95 -10.17 0.24
CA GLN A 295 12.17 -8.75 0.33
C GLN A 295 12.65 -8.33 1.72
N PHE A 296 13.47 -7.28 1.74
CA PHE A 296 13.92 -6.58 2.93
C PHE A 296 13.60 -5.11 2.76
N TRP A 297 13.15 -4.47 3.84
CA TRP A 297 12.96 -3.03 3.85
C TRP A 297 13.61 -2.43 5.07
N THR A 298 14.02 -1.18 4.90
CA THR A 298 14.54 -0.36 5.96
C THR A 298 14.25 1.10 5.64
N GLY A 299 14.05 1.90 6.66
CA GLY A 299 13.90 3.33 6.50
C GLY A 299 13.90 4.04 7.83
N GLY A 300 14.02 5.35 7.78
CA GLY A 300 13.97 6.17 8.95
C GLY A 300 14.14 7.64 8.59
N GLY A 301 13.76 8.47 9.53
CA GLY A 301 13.83 9.90 9.38
C GLY A 301 13.93 10.60 10.71
N MET A 302 14.21 11.88 10.60
CA MET A 302 14.18 12.80 11.71
C MET A 302 13.58 14.11 11.24
N ARG A 303 12.81 14.75 12.10
CA ARG A 303 12.28 16.08 11.85
C ARG A 303 12.31 16.89 13.13
N LYS A 304 12.75 18.13 13.01
CA LYS A 304 12.82 19.07 14.12
C LYS A 304 12.20 20.39 13.73
N THR A 305 11.45 20.96 14.66
CA THR A 305 10.85 22.29 14.54
C THR A 305 11.15 23.09 15.82
N GLY A 306 11.32 24.40 15.66
CA GLY A 306 11.25 25.37 16.74
C GLY A 306 9.81 25.79 17.04
N ASP A 307 9.67 26.78 17.91
CA ASP A 307 8.37 27.38 18.21
C ASP A 307 7.82 28.10 16.97
N TYR A 308 6.56 27.84 16.61
CA TYR A 308 5.98 28.43 15.41
C TYR A 308 5.58 29.90 15.60
N VAL A 309 5.65 30.65 14.50
CA VAL A 309 5.36 32.09 14.45
C VAL A 309 3.99 32.33 13.81
N THR A 310 3.15 33.08 14.52
CA THR A 310 1.86 33.57 14.01
C THR A 310 1.93 35.08 13.74
N PRO A 311 0.95 35.67 13.04
CA PRO A 311 0.85 37.13 12.93
C PRO A 311 0.77 37.85 14.28
N SER A 312 0.31 37.17 15.33
CA SER A 312 0.21 37.71 16.70
C SER A 312 1.48 37.52 17.53
N GLY A 313 2.45 36.76 17.04
CA GLY A 313 3.71 36.46 17.72
C GLY A 313 4.07 34.98 17.74
N THR A 314 5.20 34.66 18.35
CA THR A 314 5.68 33.28 18.54
C THR A 314 4.87 32.57 19.62
N VAL A 315 4.38 31.37 19.30
CA VAL A 315 3.71 30.50 20.27
C VAL A 315 4.75 29.65 20.98
N LYS A 316 5.02 29.97 22.23
CA LYS A 316 6.05 29.28 23.02
C LYS A 316 5.64 27.85 23.36
N ASN A 317 6.64 26.99 23.57
CA ASN A 317 6.45 25.59 23.92
C ASN A 317 5.64 24.84 22.86
N SER A 318 5.95 25.09 21.59
CA SER A 318 5.32 24.45 20.43
C SER A 318 6.31 23.71 19.53
N ALA A 319 7.61 23.78 19.82
CA ALA A 319 8.66 23.00 19.17
C ALA A 319 8.39 21.48 19.20
N THR A 320 8.82 20.79 18.14
CA THR A 320 8.68 19.34 17.99
C THR A 320 9.98 18.68 17.53
N GLU A 321 10.18 17.43 17.93
CA GLU A 321 11.26 16.55 17.50
C GLU A 321 10.68 15.16 17.29
N LEU A 322 10.84 14.63 16.09
CA LEU A 322 10.37 13.30 15.68
C LEU A 322 11.56 12.53 15.14
N SER A 323 11.71 11.29 15.57
CA SER A 323 12.67 10.33 15.04
C SER A 323 11.96 9.01 14.80
N SER A 324 12.04 8.51 13.58
CA SER A 324 11.38 7.27 13.17
C SER A 324 12.39 6.33 12.53
N GLY A 325 12.21 5.03 12.74
CA GLY A 325 13.05 3.99 12.18
C GLY A 325 12.27 2.70 12.01
N ARG A 326 12.39 2.06 10.85
CA ARG A 326 11.71 0.80 10.55
C ARG A 326 12.62 -0.14 9.79
N ALA A 327 12.47 -1.42 10.06
CA ALA A 327 13.13 -2.47 9.32
C ALA A 327 12.30 -3.74 9.33
N GLY A 328 12.40 -4.55 8.28
CA GLY A 328 11.70 -5.82 8.24
C GLY A 328 12.03 -6.67 7.04
N PHE A 329 11.31 -7.78 6.96
CA PHE A 329 11.48 -8.83 5.98
C PHE A 329 10.13 -9.40 5.55
N GLY A 330 10.03 -9.70 4.27
CA GLY A 330 8.83 -10.27 3.66
C GLY A 330 9.16 -11.44 2.77
N TYR A 331 8.22 -12.38 2.72
CA TYR A 331 8.17 -13.45 1.75
C TYR A 331 6.82 -13.41 1.03
N ALA A 332 6.85 -13.26 -0.30
CA ALA A 332 5.68 -13.28 -1.16
C ALA A 332 5.84 -14.35 -2.25
N GLY A 333 5.37 -15.56 -1.97
CA GLY A 333 5.26 -16.64 -2.95
C GLY A 333 3.83 -16.78 -3.49
N GLU A 334 3.64 -17.61 -4.52
CA GLU A 334 2.35 -17.78 -5.20
C GLU A 334 1.19 -18.26 -4.30
N LYS A 335 1.50 -18.95 -3.21
CA LYS A 335 0.51 -19.57 -2.31
C LYS A 335 0.65 -19.15 -0.84
N LEU A 336 1.77 -18.51 -0.50
CA LEU A 336 2.11 -18.16 0.86
C LEU A 336 2.74 -16.77 0.87
N PHE A 337 2.21 -15.92 1.72
CA PHE A 337 2.73 -14.61 2.02
C PHE A 337 2.93 -14.48 3.52
N PHE A 338 4.03 -13.88 3.94
CA PHE A 338 4.19 -13.36 5.29
C PHE A 338 5.15 -12.18 5.30
N SER A 339 4.90 -11.24 6.20
CA SER A 339 5.75 -10.09 6.46
C SER A 339 5.98 -9.98 7.97
N GLY A 340 7.12 -9.43 8.34
CA GLY A 340 7.43 -9.09 9.72
C GLY A 340 8.37 -7.89 9.76
N GLY A 341 8.07 -6.94 10.63
CA GLY A 341 8.86 -5.73 10.78
C GLY A 341 8.87 -5.23 12.20
N VAL A 342 9.78 -4.31 12.46
CA VAL A 342 9.87 -3.52 13.68
C VAL A 342 9.90 -2.05 13.30
N THR A 343 9.12 -1.25 14.00
CA THR A 343 9.07 0.20 13.88
C THR A 343 9.37 0.81 15.24
N PHE A 344 10.21 1.84 15.25
CA PHE A 344 10.57 2.66 16.39
C PHE A 344 10.17 4.09 16.06
N GLU A 345 9.41 4.73 16.94
CA GLU A 345 9.07 6.15 16.84
C GLU A 345 9.27 6.82 18.20
N ASP A 346 10.04 7.91 18.22
CA ASP A 346 10.20 8.82 19.37
C ASP A 346 9.75 10.21 18.95
N SER A 347 8.69 10.70 19.58
CA SER A 347 8.10 12.01 19.32
C SER A 347 8.08 12.83 20.60
N ARG A 348 8.70 14.00 20.55
CA ARG A 348 8.71 15.00 21.61
C ARG A 348 8.09 16.26 21.09
N PHE A 349 7.09 16.76 21.78
CA PHE A 349 6.41 17.99 21.40
C PHE A 349 6.13 18.84 22.62
N GLY A 350 6.24 20.16 22.45
CA GLY A 350 5.78 21.11 23.43
C GLY A 350 4.26 21.11 23.55
N VAL A 351 3.77 21.53 24.71
CA VAL A 351 2.35 21.75 24.98
C VAL A 351 2.13 23.26 25.12
N PRO A 352 1.66 23.95 24.07
CA PRO A 352 1.42 25.38 24.13
C PRO A 352 0.48 25.75 25.27
N GLU A 353 0.64 26.95 25.83
CA GLU A 353 -0.23 27.54 26.87
C GLU A 353 -0.26 26.80 28.23
N ALA A 354 0.36 25.62 28.37
CA ALA A 354 0.44 24.89 29.64
C ALA A 354 1.07 25.71 30.79
N GLY A 355 2.00 26.62 30.45
CA GLY A 355 2.65 27.51 31.42
C GLY A 355 1.75 28.62 31.99
N GLU A 356 0.66 28.99 31.30
CA GLU A 356 -0.24 30.05 31.79
C GLU A 356 -1.14 29.53 32.94
N PHE A 357 -1.42 28.23 32.97
CA PHE A 357 -2.18 27.60 34.06
C PHE A 357 -1.41 27.52 35.38
N HIS A 358 -0.08 27.63 35.36
CA HIS A 358 0.76 27.58 36.56
C HIS A 358 0.99 28.94 37.23
N GLN A 359 0.75 30.07 36.53
CA GLN A 359 1.00 31.40 37.09
C GLN A 359 -0.13 31.91 38.00
N HIS A 360 -1.34 31.36 37.91
CA HIS A 360 -2.47 31.77 38.75
C HIS A 360 -2.49 31.15 40.16
N GLY A 361 -1.52 30.31 40.53
CA GLY A 361 -1.44 29.66 41.84
C GLY A 361 -0.40 30.25 42.82
N ALA A 362 0.30 31.32 42.44
CA ALA A 362 1.42 31.88 43.22
C ALA A 362 1.15 33.27 43.81
N GLU A 363 -0.11 33.66 43.96
CA GLU A 363 -0.49 34.84 44.76
C GLU A 363 -1.40 34.41 45.92
N GLU A 364 -0.81 34.01 47.05
CA GLU A 364 -1.40 33.93 48.41
C GLU A 364 -0.33 33.28 49.32
N HIS A 365 0.20 33.83 50.41
CA HIS A 365 -0.18 34.93 51.30
C HIS A 365 1.09 35.61 51.84
N HIS A 366 1.11 36.95 51.86
CA HIS A 366 1.98 37.68 52.78
C HIS A 366 1.38 37.57 54.19
N GLU A 367 1.97 36.72 55.02
CA GLU A 367 1.74 36.73 56.46
C GLU A 367 2.29 38.06 57.01
N ALA A 368 1.38 38.98 57.34
CA ALA A 368 1.71 40.16 58.11
C ALA A 368 1.81 39.74 59.57
N ASP A 369 3.03 39.58 60.06
CA ASP A 369 3.31 39.43 61.49
C ASP A 369 2.82 40.68 62.23
N VAL A 370 1.69 40.54 62.92
CA VAL A 370 1.22 41.48 63.93
C VAL A 370 1.87 41.07 65.23
N ASP A 371 3.04 41.65 65.53
CA ASP A 371 3.65 41.56 66.86
C ASP A 371 2.86 42.46 67.83
N GLY A 372 2.05 41.80 68.66
CA GLY A 372 1.29 42.41 69.74
C GLY A 372 1.71 41.83 71.09
N HIS A 373 2.52 42.63 71.82
CA HIS A 373 2.61 42.78 73.28
C HIS A 373 3.08 41.60 74.16
N ASP A 374 4.16 41.86 74.90
CA ASP A 374 4.37 41.74 76.37
C ASP A 374 5.77 42.38 76.60
N ASP A 375 6.07 43.37 77.46
CA ASP A 375 5.58 43.82 78.77
C ASP A 375 5.64 45.36 78.94
#